data_AF-U7D2K5-F1
#
_entry.id   AF-U7D2K5-F1
#
_cell.length_a   1.000
_cell.length_b   1.000
_cell.length_c   1.000
_cell.angle_alpha   90.00
_cell.angle_beta   90.00
_cell.angle_gamma   90.00
#
_symmetry.space_group_name_H-M   'P 1'
#
loop_
_entity.id
_entity.type
_entity.pdbx_description
1 polymer ?
#
loop_
_entity_poly.entity_id
_entity_poly.type
_entity_poly.pdbx_seq_one_letter_code
_entity_poly.pdbx_strand_id
1 'polypeptide(L)'
;MGNRKKHSSSFKVKVALAALRNDKTMPGLASEFGVHANQIHTWKREFLANATSAFDGDKQAQSEVKELRQQNNELTHLLGEKTLEVSFLKKNCQKLNLL
;
A
#
# COMPACT_ATOMS: atom_id res chain seq x y z
N MET A 1 25.99 9.54 10.89
CA MET A 1 24.64 9.01 10.58
C MET A 1 24.79 7.91 9.54
N GLY A 2 24.71 6.64 9.93
CA GLY A 2 25.03 5.50 9.06
C GLY A 2 24.05 5.38 7.89
N ASN A 3 24.56 5.42 6.66
CA ASN A 3 23.78 5.30 5.45
C ASN A 3 23.27 3.85 5.34
N ARG A 4 22.00 3.60 5.73
CA ARG A 4 21.39 2.26 5.63
C ARG A 4 21.23 1.89 4.16
N LYS A 5 21.98 0.87 3.72
CA LYS A 5 21.85 0.32 2.37
C LYS A 5 20.42 -0.18 2.17
N LYS A 6 19.69 0.41 1.22
CA LYS A 6 18.33 -0.01 0.88
C LYS A 6 18.41 -1.24 -0.01
N HIS A 7 17.76 -2.33 0.38
CA HIS A 7 17.66 -3.55 -0.40
C HIS A 7 16.28 -3.63 -1.07
N SER A 8 16.23 -4.08 -2.33
CA SER A 8 14.99 -4.29 -3.06
C SER A 8 14.16 -5.41 -2.44
N SER A 9 12.84 -5.36 -2.59
CA SER A 9 11.94 -6.41 -2.07
C SER A 9 12.28 -7.79 -2.65
N SER A 10 12.59 -7.87 -3.95
CA SER A 10 13.04 -9.10 -4.61
C SER A 10 14.31 -9.68 -3.97
N PHE A 11 15.27 -8.82 -3.62
CA PHE A 11 16.50 -9.26 -2.94
C PHE A 11 16.20 -9.80 -1.54
N LYS A 12 15.36 -9.11 -0.75
CA LYS A 12 14.96 -9.56 0.58
C LYS A 12 14.26 -10.92 0.53
N VAL A 13 13.37 -11.13 -0.44
CA VAL A 13 12.67 -12.40 -0.66
C VAL A 13 13.66 -13.52 -0.99
N LYS A 14 14.61 -13.28 -1.90
CA LYS A 14 15.65 -14.27 -2.25
C LYS A 14 16.45 -14.71 -1.02
N VAL A 15 16.86 -13.75 -0.19
CA VAL A 15 17.62 -14.01 1.03
C VAL A 15 16.77 -14.74 2.08
N ALA A 16 15.52 -14.33 2.28
CA ALA A 16 14.59 -14.99 3.19
C ALA A 16 14.31 -16.45 2.78
N LEU A 17 14.14 -16.71 1.49
CA LEU A 17 13.97 -18.08 0.96
C LEU A 17 15.22 -18.94 1.16
N ALA A 18 16.41 -18.40 0.91
CA ALA A 18 17.67 -19.10 1.19
C ALA A 18 17.82 -19.43 2.68
N ALA A 19 17.41 -18.51 3.55
CA ALA A 19 17.39 -18.71 5.01
C ALA A 19 16.29 -19.68 5.49
N LEU A 20 15.24 -19.92 4.70
CA LEU A 20 14.19 -20.90 4.99
C LEU A 20 14.59 -22.31 4.58
N ARG A 21 15.31 -22.46 3.46
CA ARG A 21 15.82 -23.76 2.99
C ARG A 21 16.82 -24.40 3.96
N ASN A 22 17.49 -23.59 4.81
CA ASN A 22 18.52 -24.04 5.76
C ASN A 22 19.72 -24.75 5.11
N ASP A 23 19.93 -24.59 3.80
CA ASP A 23 21.06 -25.20 3.07
C ASP A 23 22.43 -24.66 3.53
N LYS A 24 22.45 -23.44 4.10
CA LYS A 24 23.65 -22.76 4.58
C LYS A 24 23.40 -22.14 5.95
N THR A 25 24.44 -22.09 6.77
CA THR A 25 24.39 -21.42 8.07
C THR A 25 24.20 -19.90 7.89
N MET A 26 23.64 -19.25 8.91
CA MET A 26 23.39 -17.80 8.88
C MET A 26 24.66 -16.96 8.62
N PRO A 27 25.84 -17.31 9.16
CA PRO A 27 27.09 -16.65 8.78
C PRO A 27 27.49 -16.89 7.32
N GLY A 28 27.24 -18.08 6.77
CA GLY A 28 27.51 -18.39 5.37
C GLY A 28 26.62 -17.57 4.41
N LEU A 29 25.33 -17.45 4.73
CA LEU A 29 24.39 -16.59 4.00
C LEU A 29 24.77 -15.11 4.12
N ALA A 30 25.24 -14.68 5.30
CA ALA A 30 25.68 -13.31 5.51
C ALA A 30 26.87 -12.93 4.61
N SER A 31 27.84 -13.83 4.49
CA SER A 31 28.98 -13.67 3.58
C SER A 31 28.58 -13.72 2.11
N GLU A 32 27.71 -14.65 1.72
CA GLU A 32 27.27 -14.83 0.33
C GLU A 32 26.47 -13.64 -0.19
N PHE A 33 25.53 -13.14 0.60
CA PHE A 33 24.65 -12.04 0.20
C PHE A 33 25.19 -10.66 0.58
N GLY A 34 26.30 -10.59 1.34
CA GLY A 34 26.89 -9.34 1.83
C GLY A 34 25.95 -8.60 2.79
N VAL A 35 25.19 -9.35 3.60
CA VAL A 35 24.16 -8.83 4.50
C VAL A 35 24.41 -9.34 5.92
N HIS A 36 24.24 -8.49 6.92
CA HIS A 36 24.40 -8.90 8.31
C HIS A 36 23.35 -9.97 8.73
N ALA A 37 23.76 -10.99 9.49
CA ALA A 37 22.90 -12.12 9.89
C ALA A 37 21.57 -11.72 10.58
N ASN A 38 21.58 -10.64 11.37
CA ASN A 38 20.35 -10.08 11.98
C ASN A 38 19.32 -9.56 10.95
N GLN A 39 19.77 -9.02 9.81
CA GLN A 39 18.88 -8.59 8.74
C GLN A 39 18.24 -9.81 8.06
N ILE A 40 19.01 -10.88 7.88
CA ILE A 40 18.52 -12.15 7.33
C ILE A 40 17.43 -12.74 8.23
N HIS A 41 17.63 -12.75 9.54
CA HIS A 41 16.60 -13.17 10.51
C HIS A 41 15.34 -12.30 10.44
N THR A 42 15.52 -10.99 10.37
CA THR A 42 14.42 -10.04 10.25
C THR A 42 13.61 -10.31 8.99
N TRP A 43 14.25 -10.45 7.82
CA TRP A 43 13.56 -10.72 6.56
C TRP A 43 12.92 -12.10 6.51
N LYS A 44 13.54 -13.13 7.11
CA LYS A 44 12.93 -14.45 7.25
C LYS A 44 11.62 -14.38 8.04
N ARG A 45 11.63 -13.66 9.16
CA ARG A 45 10.43 -13.45 9.98
C ARG A 45 9.36 -12.63 9.25
N GLU A 46 9.75 -11.52 8.63
CA GLU A 46 8.84 -10.68 7.84
C GLU A 46 8.21 -11.47 6.68
N PHE A 47 9.01 -12.29 5.99
CA PHE A 47 8.51 -13.11 4.89
C PHE A 47 7.48 -14.13 5.38
N LEU A 48 7.75 -14.84 6.48
CA LEU A 48 6.80 -15.80 7.04
C LEU A 48 5.51 -15.14 7.54
N ALA A 49 5.62 -13.97 8.19
CA ALA A 49 4.46 -13.24 8.71
C ALA A 49 3.53 -12.75 7.57
N ASN A 50 4.11 -12.40 6.42
CA ASN A 50 3.35 -11.94 5.25
C ASN A 50 3.11 -13.04 4.20
N ALA A 51 3.58 -14.27 4.42
CA ALA A 51 3.43 -15.34 3.43
C ALA A 51 1.96 -15.70 3.19
N THR A 52 1.14 -15.64 4.24
CA THR A 52 -0.31 -15.88 4.18
C THR A 52 -1.03 -14.87 3.30
N SER A 53 -0.62 -13.58 3.34
CA SER A 53 -1.26 -12.54 2.53
C SER A 53 -1.09 -12.74 1.03
N ALA A 54 -0.07 -13.49 0.59
CA ALA A 54 0.10 -13.86 -0.80
C ALA A 54 -0.99 -14.83 -1.31
N PHE A 55 -1.60 -15.63 -0.42
CA PHE A 55 -2.67 -16.58 -0.76
C PHE A 55 -4.06 -16.05 -0.44
N ASP A 56 -4.21 -15.31 0.65
CA ASP A 56 -5.49 -14.67 0.97
C ASP A 56 -5.84 -13.52 0.02
N GLY A 57 -4.83 -12.99 -0.68
CA GLY A 57 -4.94 -11.68 -1.32
C GLY A 57 -5.07 -10.59 -0.25
N ASP A 58 -4.91 -9.34 -0.66
CA ASP A 58 -5.08 -8.21 0.26
C ASP A 58 -6.57 -7.89 0.45
N LYS A 59 -7.30 -8.79 1.14
CA LYS A 59 -8.74 -8.65 1.45
C LYS A 59 -9.03 -7.35 2.20
N GLN A 60 -8.09 -6.93 3.05
CA GLN A 60 -8.15 -5.67 3.78
C GLN A 60 -8.14 -4.49 2.81
N ALA A 61 -7.16 -4.44 1.90
CA ALA A 61 -7.10 -3.40 0.87
C ALA A 61 -8.30 -3.45 -0.07
N GLN A 62 -8.84 -4.63 -0.39
CA GLN A 62 -10.05 -4.73 -1.20
C GLN A 62 -11.28 -4.13 -0.50
N SER A 63 -11.44 -4.36 0.82
CA SER A 63 -12.50 -3.75 1.62
C SER A 63 -12.33 -2.23 1.67
N GLU A 64 -11.12 -1.75 1.95
CA GLU A 64 -10.81 -0.32 2.01
C GLU A 64 -11.09 0.38 0.67
N VAL A 65 -10.66 -0.23 -0.45
CA VAL A 65 -10.95 0.29 -1.79
C VAL A 65 -12.46 0.35 -2.06
N LYS A 66 -13.23 -0.64 -1.58
CA LYS A 66 -14.68 -0.64 -1.73
C LYS A 66 -15.34 0.49 -0.93
N GLU A 67 -14.91 0.70 0.31
CA GLU A 67 -15.39 1.78 1.18
C GLU A 67 -15.06 3.16 0.59
N LEU A 68 -13.82 3.35 0.14
CA LEU A 68 -13.40 4.58 -0.52
C LEU A 68 -14.20 4.87 -1.80
N ARG A 69 -14.51 3.83 -2.59
CA ARG A 69 -15.38 3.97 -3.77
C ARG A 69 -16.80 4.38 -3.40
N GLN A 70 -17.35 3.82 -2.33
CA GLN A 70 -18.68 4.17 -1.83
C GLN A 70 -18.72 5.65 -1.41
N GLN A 71 -17.76 6.09 -0.60
CA GLN A 71 -17.64 7.48 -0.17
C GLN A 71 -17.47 8.43 -1.36
N ASN A 72 -16.66 8.06 -2.36
CA ASN A 72 -16.45 8.87 -3.55
C ASN A 72 -17.74 9.04 -4.36
N ASN A 73 -18.54 7.98 -4.50
CA ASN A 73 -19.83 8.04 -5.18
C ASN A 73 -20.80 8.98 -4.45
N GLU A 74 -20.87 8.90 -3.12
CA GLU A 74 -21.73 9.76 -2.30
C GLU A 74 -21.33 11.23 -2.40
N LEU A 75 -20.03 11.52 -2.29
CA LEU A 75 -19.50 12.87 -2.46
C LEU A 75 -19.75 13.42 -3.87
N THR A 76 -19.59 12.58 -4.90
CA THR A 76 -19.86 12.98 -6.29
C THR A 76 -21.33 13.32 -6.50
N HIS A 77 -22.24 12.54 -5.93
CA HIS A 77 -23.67 12.82 -5.98
C HIS A 77 -24.00 14.16 -5.31
N LEU A 78 -23.53 14.37 -4.09
CA LEU A 78 -23.74 15.62 -3.34
C LEU A 78 -23.16 16.83 -4.07
N LEU A 79 -21.96 16.69 -4.64
CA LEU A 79 -21.34 17.75 -5.43
C LEU A 79 -22.19 18.08 -6.67
N GLY A 80 -22.74 17.07 -7.35
CA GLY A 80 -23.66 17.25 -8.47
C GLY A 80 -24.92 18.01 -8.07
N GLU A 81 -25.58 17.59 -6.99
CA GLU A 81 -26.76 18.25 -6.44
C GLU A 81 -26.49 19.72 -6.12
N LYS A 82 -25.40 20.00 -5.38
CA LYS A 82 -25.01 21.38 -5.04
C LYS A 82 -24.61 22.20 -6.25
N THR A 83 -23.96 21.60 -7.24
CA THR A 83 -23.65 22.29 -8.50
C THR A 83 -24.91 22.70 -9.26
N LEU A 84 -25.92 21.83 -9.29
CA LEU A 84 -27.21 22.13 -9.90
C LEU A 84 -27.93 23.25 -9.14
N GLU A 85 -28.02 23.19 -7.81
CA GLU A 85 -28.60 24.24 -6.96
C GLU A 85 -27.94 25.60 -7.23
N VAL A 86 -26.61 25.67 -7.18
CA VAL A 86 -25.85 26.90 -7.45
C VAL A 86 -26.11 27.41 -8.86
N SER A 87 -26.10 26.53 -9.86
CA SER A 87 -26.35 26.92 -11.25
C SER A 87 -27.78 27.46 -11.45
N PHE A 88 -28.75 26.86 -10.76
CA PHE A 88 -30.15 27.27 -10.79
C PHE A 88 -30.34 28.65 -10.15
N LEU A 89 -29.79 28.83 -8.93
CA LEU A 89 -29.83 30.11 -8.23
C LEU A 89 -29.16 31.21 -9.05
N LYS A 90 -27.97 30.95 -9.61
CA LYS A 90 -27.26 31.90 -10.46
C LYS A 90 -28.09 32.33 -11.68
N LYS A 91 -28.73 31.37 -12.37
CA LYS A 91 -29.63 31.66 -13.50
C LYS A 91 -30.82 32.53 -13.09
N ASN A 92 -31.40 32.29 -11.92
CA ASN A 92 -32.54 33.07 -11.44
C ASN A 92 -32.14 34.48 -11.02
N CYS A 93 -31.01 34.66 -10.33
CA CYS A 93 -30.48 35.97 -9.98
C CYS A 93 -30.20 36.82 -11.23
N GLN A 94 -29.65 36.22 -12.29
CA GLN A 94 -29.45 36.89 -13.59
C GLN A 94 -30.78 37.33 -14.22
N LYS A 95 -31.81 36.48 -14.21
CA LYS A 95 -33.15 36.84 -14.72
C LYS A 95 -33.78 38.01 -13.94
N LEU A 96 -33.47 38.13 -12.65
CA LEU A 96 -33.97 39.17 -11.77
C LEU A 96 -33.09 40.42 -11.73
N ASN A 97 -32.01 40.49 -12.55
CA ASN A 97 -31.01 41.57 -12.53
C ASN A 97 -30.38 41.81 -11.15
N LEU A 98 -30.24 40.76 -10.33
CA LEU A 98 -29.58 40.80 -9.03
C LEU A 98 -28.08 40.48 -9.13
N LEU A 99 -27.66 39.93 -10.27
CA LEU A 99 -26.30 39.59 -10.71
C LEU A 99 -26.17 39.89 -12.20
#